data_AF-A0A7S6RYZ5-F1
#
_entry.id   AF-A0A7S6RYZ5-F1
#
_cell.length_a   1.000
_cell.length_b   1.000
_cell.length_c   1.000
_cell.angle_alpha   90.00
_cell.angle_beta   90.00
_cell.angle_gamma   90.00
#
_symmetry.space_group_name_H-M   'P 1'
#
loop_
_entity.id
_entity.type
_entity.pdbx_description
1 polymer ?
#
loop_
_entity_poly.entity_id
_entity_poly.type
_entity_poly.pdbx_seq_one_letter_code
_entity_poly.pdbx_strand_id
1 'polypeptide(L)'
;MKLKVRRGDRVQIIAGKDKGEVGFVAAVDPKKQRVLVLKPNDENPDQPLPLNAGIKHRKARTTEQRSTRLRIPLPIHVSNVMVLDPKSSEPTRVGRKVIDGKIQRYAKKSGEIIPDEESN
;
A
#
# COMPACT_ATOMS: atom_id res chain seq x y z
N MET A 1 4.35 -16.06 -9.96
CA MET A 1 4.75 -14.73 -10.47
C MET A 1 5.29 -13.89 -9.32
N LYS A 2 6.43 -13.19 -9.50
CA LYS A 2 7.07 -12.45 -8.41
C LYS A 2 6.61 -10.99 -8.41
N LEU A 3 5.93 -10.56 -7.35
CA LEU A 3 5.46 -9.18 -7.22
C LEU A 3 6.63 -8.19 -7.05
N LYS A 4 6.42 -6.96 -7.51
CA LYS A 4 7.39 -5.85 -7.41
C LYS A 4 7.21 -5.01 -6.15
N VAL A 5 6.01 -5.10 -5.55
CA VAL A 5 5.59 -4.39 -4.34
C VAL A 5 5.64 -5.36 -3.16
N ARG A 6 6.07 -4.86 -2.00
CA ARG A 6 6.13 -5.57 -0.72
C ARG A 6 5.31 -4.82 0.34
N ARG A 7 5.07 -5.46 1.49
CA ARG A 7 4.47 -4.79 2.65
C ARG A 7 5.43 -3.70 3.16
N GLY A 8 4.88 -2.58 3.61
CA GLY A 8 5.65 -1.41 4.06
C GLY A 8 6.05 -0.45 2.94
N ASP A 9 5.96 -0.85 1.66
CA ASP A 9 6.30 0.03 0.55
C ASP A 9 5.38 1.26 0.53
N ARG A 10 5.97 2.45 0.38
CA ARG A 10 5.25 3.67 0.02
C ARG A 10 4.88 3.64 -1.45
N VAL A 11 3.61 3.85 -1.73
CA VAL A 11 3.05 3.69 -3.07
C VAL A 11 2.06 4.79 -3.43
N GLN A 12 1.93 5.04 -4.72
CA GLN A 12 0.90 5.89 -5.30
C GLN A 12 -0.05 5.08 -6.17
N ILE A 13 -1.34 5.39 -6.09
CA ILE A 13 -2.37 4.79 -6.95
C ILE A 13 -2.37 5.52 -8.30
N ILE A 14 -2.18 4.78 -9.38
CA ILE A 14 -2.09 5.32 -10.76
C ILE A 14 -3.46 5.33 -11.44
N ALA A 15 -4.33 4.40 -11.07
CA ALA A 15 -5.62 4.19 -11.71
C ALA A 15 -6.68 3.70 -10.71
N GLY A 16 -7.93 4.10 -10.94
CA GLY A 16 -9.07 3.79 -10.08
C GLY A 16 -9.66 5.02 -9.41
N LYS A 17 -10.50 4.80 -8.40
CA LYS A 17 -11.23 5.85 -7.69
C LYS A 17 -10.30 6.84 -6.99
N ASP A 18 -9.26 6.33 -6.33
CA ASP A 18 -8.33 7.14 -5.53
C ASP A 18 -7.02 7.39 -6.28
N LYS A 19 -7.13 7.66 -7.60
CA LYS A 19 -5.98 7.97 -8.45
C LYS A 19 -5.25 9.22 -7.94
N GLY A 20 -3.93 9.13 -7.84
CA GLY A 20 -3.06 10.21 -7.38
C GLY A 20 -2.76 10.15 -5.88
N GLU A 21 -3.58 9.45 -5.10
CA GLU A 21 -3.39 9.30 -3.66
C GLU A 21 -2.15 8.47 -3.34
N VAL A 22 -1.46 8.89 -2.28
CA VAL A 22 -0.26 8.25 -1.75
C VAL A 22 -0.60 7.54 -0.45
N GLY A 23 -0.04 6.35 -0.28
CA GLY A 23 -0.18 5.55 0.93
C GLY A 23 0.97 4.58 1.11
N PHE A 24 0.78 3.63 2.00
CA PHE A 24 1.68 2.51 2.24
C PHE A 24 0.93 1.19 2.07
N VAL A 25 1.67 0.15 1.71
CA VAL A 25 1.11 -1.20 1.53
C VAL A 25 0.99 -1.89 2.88
N ALA A 26 -0.24 -2.05 3.36
CA ALA A 26 -0.52 -2.74 4.61
C ALA A 26 -0.45 -4.27 4.47
N ALA A 27 -0.92 -4.79 3.34
CA ALA A 27 -0.87 -6.22 3.06
C ALA A 27 -0.82 -6.49 1.55
N VAL A 28 -0.23 -7.64 1.20
CA VAL A 28 -0.09 -8.11 -0.17
C VAL A 28 -0.67 -9.52 -0.24
N ASP A 29 -1.49 -9.80 -1.25
CA ASP A 29 -1.92 -11.14 -1.64
C ASP A 29 -1.24 -11.52 -2.96
N PRO A 30 -0.14 -12.31 -2.91
CA PRO A 30 0.58 -12.73 -4.11
C PRO A 30 -0.22 -13.65 -5.03
N LYS A 31 -1.16 -14.43 -4.49
CA LYS A 31 -1.96 -15.37 -5.28
C LYS A 31 -2.99 -14.64 -6.12
N LYS A 32 -3.64 -13.63 -5.54
CA LYS A 32 -4.68 -12.82 -6.22
C LYS A 32 -4.13 -11.58 -6.91
N GLN A 33 -2.83 -11.30 -6.80
CA GLN A 33 -2.18 -10.09 -7.33
C GLN A 33 -2.87 -8.82 -6.85
N ARG A 34 -3.20 -8.78 -5.56
CA ARG A 34 -3.86 -7.64 -4.94
C ARG A 34 -3.07 -7.12 -3.76
N VAL A 35 -3.25 -5.82 -3.49
CA VAL A 35 -2.63 -5.11 -2.37
C VAL A 35 -3.69 -4.32 -1.62
N LEU A 36 -3.53 -4.20 -0.31
CA LEU A 36 -4.28 -3.30 0.53
C LEU A 36 -3.40 -2.08 0.82
N VAL A 37 -3.89 -0.90 0.47
CA VAL A 37 -3.16 0.36 0.63
C VAL A 37 -3.88 1.20 1.67
N LEU A 38 -3.13 1.72 2.63
CA LEU A 38 -3.62 2.62 3.67
C LEU A 38 -2.90 3.96 3.56
N LYS A 39 -3.56 5.02 4.01
CA LYS A 39 -3.03 6.37 4.09
C LYS A 39 -2.88 6.77 5.56
N PRO A 40 -1.74 7.34 5.97
CA PRO A 40 -1.63 7.94 7.30
C PRO A 40 -2.67 9.04 7.49
N ASN A 41 -3.23 9.17 8.69
CA ASN A 41 -4.11 10.27 9.04
C ASN A 41 -3.36 11.25 9.94
N ASP A 42 -3.28 12.52 9.54
CA ASP A 42 -2.57 13.56 10.28
C ASP A 42 -3.22 13.84 11.65
N GLU A 43 -4.53 13.61 11.77
CA GLU A 43 -5.27 13.83 13.02
C GLU A 43 -5.15 12.65 14.00
N ASN A 44 -4.98 11.42 13.50
CA ASN A 44 -4.95 10.20 14.31
C ASN A 44 -3.97 9.18 13.70
N PRO A 45 -2.68 9.19 14.08
CA PRO A 45 -1.67 8.30 13.53
C PRO A 45 -2.00 6.82 13.73
N ASP A 46 -2.65 6.49 14.84
CA ASP A 46 -3.04 5.12 15.19
C ASP A 46 -4.18 4.56 14.32
N GLN A 47 -4.91 5.43 13.61
CA GLN A 47 -6.05 5.05 12.77
C GLN A 47 -5.79 5.44 11.30
N PRO A 48 -5.02 4.63 10.55
CA PRO A 48 -4.78 4.89 9.15
C PRO A 48 -6.07 4.75 8.33
N LEU A 49 -6.25 5.66 7.37
CA LEU A 49 -7.41 5.69 6.50
C LEU A 49 -7.26 4.70 5.34
N PRO A 50 -8.28 3.89 5.04
CA PRO A 50 -8.24 2.98 3.91
C PRO A 50 -8.31 3.74 2.57
N LEU A 51 -7.38 3.46 1.66
CA LEU A 51 -7.53 3.80 0.24
C LEU A 51 -8.34 2.67 -0.44
N ASN A 52 -9.12 3.04 -1.45
CA ASN A 52 -10.14 2.22 -2.10
C ASN A 52 -11.14 1.63 -1.10
N ALA A 53 -11.70 2.49 -0.24
CA ALA A 53 -12.55 2.06 0.86
C ALA A 53 -13.97 1.66 0.42
N GLY A 54 -14.42 0.52 0.95
CA GLY A 54 -15.81 0.08 0.92
C GLY A 54 -16.53 0.40 2.23
N ILE A 55 -17.84 0.64 2.15
CA ILE A 55 -18.67 0.81 3.34
C ILE A 55 -19.28 -0.54 3.73
N LYS A 56 -19.01 -0.96 4.96
CA LYS A 56 -19.65 -2.12 5.57
C LYS A 56 -20.56 -1.65 6.70
N HIS A 57 -21.86 -1.88 6.53
CA HIS A 57 -22.84 -1.67 7.60
C HIS A 57 -22.75 -2.83 8.59
N ARG A 58 -22.40 -2.53 9.84
CA ARG A 58 -22.39 -3.51 10.94
C ARG A 58 -23.65 -3.32 11.76
N LYS A 59 -24.54 -4.31 11.71
CA LYS A 59 -25.73 -4.36 12.56
C LYS A 59 -25.32 -4.57 14.02
N ALA A 60 -25.97 -3.86 14.92
CA ALA A 60 -25.85 -4.10 16.35
C ALA A 60 -26.26 -5.53 16.70
N ARG A 61 -25.50 -6.18 17.60
CA ARG A 61 -25.83 -7.53 18.11
C ARG A 61 -26.46 -7.50 19.49
N THR A 62 -26.26 -6.41 20.23
CA THR A 62 -26.80 -6.17 21.58
C THR A 62 -27.56 -4.86 21.57
N THR A 63 -28.61 -4.76 22.38
CA THR A 63 -29.47 -3.56 22.49
C THR A 63 -28.70 -2.28 22.82
N GLU A 64 -27.56 -2.38 23.52
CA GLU A 64 -26.70 -1.24 23.88
C GLU A 64 -25.76 -0.79 22.76
N GLN A 65 -25.55 -1.62 21.74
CA GLN A 65 -24.65 -1.29 20.63
C GLN A 65 -25.41 -0.52 19.55
N ARG A 66 -24.86 0.60 19.09
CA ARG A 66 -25.40 1.29 17.91
C ARG A 66 -24.91 0.62 16.63
N SER A 67 -25.78 0.58 15.62
CA SER A 67 -25.38 0.17 14.27
C SER A 67 -24.35 1.17 13.73
N THR A 68 -23.27 0.67 13.13
CA THR A 68 -22.15 1.52 12.69
C THR A 68 -21.85 1.30 11.22
N ARG A 69 -21.49 2.39 10.55
CA ARG A 69 -20.96 2.39 9.19
C ARG A 69 -19.44 2.33 9.24
N LEU A 70 -18.87 1.15 8.98
CA LEU A 70 -17.42 0.95 8.99
C LEU A 70 -16.86 1.17 7.59
N ARG A 71 -15.79 1.96 7.46
CA ARG A 71 -14.99 2.03 6.25
C ARG A 71 -13.91 0.96 6.31
N ILE A 72 -13.92 0.03 5.35
CA ILE A 72 -12.95 -1.06 5.26
C ILE A 72 -12.10 -0.89 3.99
N PRO A 73 -10.78 -1.18 4.03
CA PRO A 73 -9.95 -1.17 2.84
C PRO A 73 -10.38 -2.30 1.89
N LEU A 74 -10.53 -1.99 0.61
CA LEU A 74 -10.73 -3.00 -0.43
C LEU A 74 -9.44 -3.22 -1.21
N PRO A 75 -9.18 -4.47 -1.61
CA PRO A 75 -7.95 -4.81 -2.30
C PRO A 75 -7.91 -4.18 -3.70
N ILE A 76 -6.77 -3.61 -4.05
CA ILE A 76 -6.47 -2.99 -5.35
C ILE A 76 -5.57 -3.94 -6.14
N HIS A 77 -5.73 -4.02 -7.46
CA HIS A 77 -4.83 -4.83 -8.30
C HIS A 77 -3.43 -4.22 -8.37
N VAL A 78 -2.38 -5.05 -8.33
CA VAL A 78 -0.98 -4.57 -8.24
C VAL A 78 -0.55 -3.68 -9.41
N SER A 79 -1.21 -3.80 -10.56
CA SER A 79 -0.91 -2.97 -11.75
C SER A 79 -1.27 -1.51 -11.57
N ASN A 80 -2.20 -1.20 -10.67
CA ASN A 80 -2.74 0.14 -10.47
C ASN A 80 -1.97 0.92 -9.41
N VAL A 81 -0.84 0.38 -8.95
CA VAL A 81 -0.05 0.89 -7.85
C VAL A 81 1.41 0.97 -8.27
N MET A 82 2.07 2.09 -7.97
CA MET A 82 3.49 2.32 -8.23
C MET A 82 4.22 2.63 -6.94
N VAL A 83 5.45 2.11 -6.80
CA VAL A 83 6.31 2.43 -5.66
C VAL A 83 6.82 3.85 -5.82
N LEU A 84 6.77 4.61 -4.73
CA LEU A 84 7.34 5.94 -4.69
C LEU A 84 8.85 5.87 -4.50
N ASP A 85 9.54 6.75 -5.20
CA ASP A 85 10.96 6.99 -5.00
C ASP A 85 11.20 7.53 -3.59
N PRO A 86 12.11 6.94 -2.80
CA PRO A 86 12.46 7.49 -1.49
C PRO A 86 13.06 8.90 -1.58
N LYS A 87 13.69 9.26 -2.70
CA LYS A 87 14.34 10.56 -2.88
C LYS A 87 13.46 11.58 -3.57
N SER A 88 12.89 11.23 -4.71
CA SER A 88 12.11 12.17 -5.53
C SER A 88 10.62 12.23 -5.16
N SER A 89 10.12 11.29 -4.33
CA SER A 89 8.69 11.12 -4.05
C SER A 89 7.82 10.97 -5.30
N GLU A 90 8.42 10.68 -6.45
CA GLU A 90 7.71 10.42 -7.69
C GLU A 90 7.39 8.92 -7.83
N PRO A 91 6.33 8.55 -8.57
CA PRO A 91 6.07 7.16 -8.90
C PRO A 91 7.18 6.61 -9.83
N THR A 92 7.72 5.45 -9.47
CA THR A 92 8.83 4.82 -10.19
C THR A 92 8.59 3.34 -10.49
N ARG A 93 9.32 2.84 -11.48
CA ARG A 93 9.44 1.41 -11.73
C ARG A 93 10.56 0.84 -10.86
N VAL A 94 10.31 -0.34 -10.30
CA VAL A 94 11.29 -1.06 -9.48
C VAL A 94 12.21 -1.91 -10.37
N GLY A 95 13.53 -1.72 -10.20
CA GLY A 95 14.58 -2.59 -10.71
C GLY A 95 15.15 -3.51 -9.62
N ARG A 96 16.04 -4.43 -10.00
CA ARG A 96 16.81 -5.27 -9.07
C ARG A 96 18.28 -5.18 -9.41
N LYS A 97 19.12 -4.99 -8.41
CA LYS A 97 20.58 -4.97 -8.53
C LYS A 97 21.18 -5.88 -7.47
N VAL A 98 22.32 -6.50 -7.79
CA VAL A 98 23.11 -7.23 -6.80
C VAL A 98 24.07 -6.22 -6.16
N ILE A 99 23.95 -6.06 -4.85
CA ILE A 99 24.83 -5.23 -4.02
C ILE A 99 25.26 -6.12 -2.86
N ASP A 100 26.57 -6.29 -2.67
CA ASP A 100 27.15 -7.11 -1.60
C ASP A 100 26.60 -8.55 -1.57
N GLY A 101 26.41 -9.14 -2.75
CA GLY A 101 25.87 -10.50 -2.91
C GLY A 101 24.37 -10.65 -2.63
N LYS A 102 23.67 -9.58 -2.23
CA LYS A 102 22.22 -9.56 -1.98
C LYS A 102 21.49 -8.85 -3.13
N ILE A 103 20.32 -9.38 -3.48
CA ILE A 103 19.45 -8.75 -4.49
C ILE A 103 18.63 -7.66 -3.80
N GLN A 104 18.98 -6.40 -4.05
CA GLN A 104 18.25 -5.24 -3.58
C GLN A 104 17.36 -4.64 -4.66
N ARG A 105 16.26 -4.05 -4.21
CA ARG A 105 15.33 -3.31 -5.07
C ARG A 105 15.81 -1.87 -5.17
N TYR A 106 15.76 -1.31 -6.38
CA TYR A 106 16.11 0.10 -6.60
C TYR A 106 15.05 0.80 -7.44
N ALA A 107 14.87 2.10 -7.21
CA ALA A 107 14.00 2.95 -8.00
C ALA A 107 14.70 3.29 -9.32
N LYS A 108 14.06 3.01 -10.47
CA LYS A 108 14.69 3.26 -11.78
C LYS A 108 14.88 4.74 -12.12
N LYS A 109 14.18 5.66 -11.46
CA LYS A 109 14.31 7.11 -11.73
C LYS A 109 15.53 7.69 -11.01
N SER A 110 15.61 7.56 -9.69
CA SER A 110 16.74 8.07 -8.89
C SER A 110 17.96 7.14 -8.86
N GLY A 111 17.76 5.83 -9.08
CA GLY A 111 18.77 4.82 -8.82
C GLY A 111 18.89 4.44 -7.33
N GLU A 112 18.09 5.04 -6.45
CA GLU A 112 18.14 4.83 -5.01
C GLU A 112 17.63 3.44 -4.62
N ILE A 113 18.17 2.89 -3.52
CA ILE A 113 17.73 1.61 -2.96
C ILE A 113 16.40 1.83 -2.24
N ILE A 114 15.41 0.97 -2.55
CA ILE A 114 14.13 0.97 -1.84
C ILE A 114 14.32 0.13 -0.58
N PRO A 115 14.09 0.69 0.63
CA PRO A 115 14.23 -0.05 1.87
C PRO A 115 13.21 -1.20 1.91
N ASP A 116 13.67 -2.39 2.29
CA ASP A 116 12.83 -3.55 2.53
C ASP A 116 12.63 -3.66 4.05
N GLU A 117 11.42 -3.36 4.57
CA GLU A 117 11.13 -3.54 6.00
C GLU A 117 11.00 -5.03 6.40
N GLU A 118 10.86 -5.93 5.43
CA GLU A 118 10.75 -7.37 5.67
C GLU A 118 12.13 -8.03 5.66
N SER A 119 12.85 -7.89 6.77
CA SER A 119 13.93 -8.79 7.19
C SER A 119 13.83 -9.04 8.69
N ASN A 120 12.67 -9.51 9.14
CA ASN A 120 12.45 -10.29 10.36
C ASN A 120 11.14 -11.08 10.24
#